data_AF-A0A438HB96-F1
#
_entry.id   AF-A0A438HB96-F1
#
_cell.length_a   1.000
_cell.length_b   1.000
_cell.length_c   1.000
_cell.angle_alpha   90.00
_cell.angle_beta   90.00
_cell.angle_gamma   90.00
#
_symmetry.space_group_name_H-M   'P 1'
#
loop_
_entity.id
_entity.type
_entity.pdbx_description
1 polymer ?
#
loop_
_entity_poly.entity_id
_entity_poly.type
_entity_poly.pdbx_seq_one_letter_code
_entity_poly.pdbx_strand_id
1 'polypeptide(L)' 'MVETSRDWLEKLLFALWAYRTSFHTSTGATPYSLVYGMKIVLPVEIEIGSLRVVLEQQISETEWA' A
#
# COMPACT_ATOMS: atom_id res chain seq x y z
N MET A 1 -3.69 13.20 19.38
CA MET A 1 -3.78 13.33 17.91
C MET A 1 -5.10 12.69 17.52
N VAL A 2 -6.10 13.49 17.17
CA VAL A 2 -7.43 12.98 16.79
C VAL A 2 -7.31 12.46 15.36
N GLU A 3 -7.45 11.16 15.20
CA GLU A 3 -7.59 10.51 13.90
C GLU A 3 -8.90 10.99 13.28
N THR A 4 -8.81 11.68 12.16
CA THR A 4 -9.98 12.09 11.39
C THR A 4 -10.45 10.91 10.53
N SER A 5 -11.71 10.92 10.10
CA SER A 5 -12.24 9.85 9.23
C SER A 5 -11.46 9.70 7.91
N ARG A 6 -10.72 10.74 7.51
CA ARG A 6 -9.89 10.74 6.30
C ARG A 6 -8.59 9.94 6.50
N ASP A 7 -8.00 10.00 7.69
CA ASP A 7 -6.80 9.25 8.04
C ASP A 7 -7.06 7.74 8.09
N TRP A 8 -8.29 7.35 8.45
CA TRP A 8 -8.71 5.95 8.43
C TRP A 8 -8.77 5.36 7.02
N LEU A 9 -9.21 6.14 6.01
CA LEU A 9 -9.27 5.67 4.63
C LEU A 9 -7.88 5.33 4.09
N GLU A 10 -6.89 6.20 4.35
CA GLU A 10 -5.50 5.95 3.97
C GLU A 10 -4.95 4.71 4.69
N LYS A 11 -5.14 4.62 6.01
CA LYS A 11 -4.69 3.47 6.81
C LYS A 11 -5.37 2.16 6.42
N LEU A 12 -6.64 2.20 6.01
CA LEU A 12 -7.37 1.04 5.54
C LEU A 12 -6.76 0.47 4.27
N LEU A 13 -6.33 1.34 3.34
CA LEU A 13 -5.65 0.92 2.13
C LEU A 13 -4.35 0.17 2.45
N PHE A 14 -3.54 0.72 3.36
CA PHE A 14 -2.30 0.07 3.82
C PHE A 14 -2.57 -1.25 4.55
N ALA A 15 -3.57 -1.31 5.42
CA ALA A 15 -3.94 -2.52 6.15
C ALA A 15 -4.41 -3.65 5.21
N LEU A 16 -5.27 -3.32 4.23
CA LEU A 16 -5.71 -4.26 3.21
C LEU A 16 -4.54 -4.77 2.37
N TRP A 17 -3.62 -3.88 2.02
CA TRP A 17 -2.44 -4.23 1.26
C TRP A 17 -1.55 -5.21 2.03
N ALA A 18 -1.20 -4.87 3.28
CA ALA A 18 -0.43 -5.73 4.16
C ALA A 18 -1.09 -7.10 4.35
N TYR A 19 -2.41 -7.15 4.53
CA TYR A 19 -3.14 -8.40 4.68
C TYR A 19 -3.02 -9.30 3.44
N ARG A 20 -3.14 -8.73 2.23
CA ARG A 20 -3.08 -9.47 0.96
C ARG A 20 -1.68 -9.97 0.64
N THR A 21 -0.65 -9.23 1.03
CA THR A 21 0.75 -9.53 0.71
C THR A 21 1.45 -10.37 1.77
N SER A 22 0.95 -10.36 3.01
CA SER A 22 1.51 -11.14 4.11
C SER A 22 1.30 -12.65 3.90
N PHE A 23 2.26 -13.43 4.40
CA PHE A 23 2.16 -14.89 4.40
C PHE A 23 1.18 -15.35 5.48
N HIS A 24 0.20 -16.17 5.09
CA HIS A 24 -0.72 -16.78 6.04
C HIS A 24 -0.29 -18.21 6.32
N THR A 25 -0.02 -18.52 7.58
CA THR A 25 0.40 -19.85 8.02
C THR A 25 -0.70 -20.90 7.88
N SER A 26 -1.98 -20.49 7.95
CA SER A 26 -3.14 -21.37 7.78
C SER A 26 -3.27 -21.92 6.36
N THR A 27 -3.02 -21.10 5.34
CA THR A 27 -3.07 -21.48 3.93
C THR A 27 -1.71 -21.81 3.34
N GLY A 28 -0.62 -21.56 4.08
CA GLY A 28 0.75 -21.75 3.59
C GLY A 28 1.12 -20.86 2.41
N ALA A 29 0.38 -19.77 2.20
CA ALA A 29 0.46 -18.92 1.02
C ALA A 29 -0.04 -17.50 1.35
N THR A 30 0.29 -16.51 0.50
CA THR A 30 -0.28 -15.17 0.63
C THR A 30 -1.69 -15.15 0.02
N PRO A 31 -2.66 -14.39 0.56
CA PRO A 31 -3.99 -14.29 -0.03
C PRO A 31 -3.96 -13.85 -1.49
N TYR A 32 -3.01 -12.98 -1.87
CA TYR A 32 -2.79 -12.60 -3.26
C TYR A 32 -2.47 -13.81 -4.16
N SER A 33 -1.54 -14.67 -3.72
CA SER A 33 -1.14 -15.84 -4.51
C SER A 33 -2.27 -16.85 -4.71
N LEU A 34 -3.22 -16.93 -3.78
CA LEU A 34 -4.41 -17.78 -3.93
C LEU A 34 -5.40 -17.23 -4.95
N VAL A 35 -5.56 -15.90 -5.03
CA VAL A 35 -6.49 -15.26 -5.96
C VAL A 35 -5.96 -15.26 -7.40
N TYR A 36 -4.67 -14.96 -7.57
CA TYR A 36 -4.07 -14.76 -8.89
C TYR A 36 -3.19 -15.92 -9.37
N GLY A 37 -2.94 -16.92 -8.52
CA GLY A 37 -2.13 -18.09 -8.86
C GLY A 37 -0.64 -17.80 -9.04
N MET A 38 -0.17 -16.62 -8.66
CA MET A 38 1.24 -16.22 -8.81
C MET A 38 1.79 -15.63 -7.51
N LYS A 39 3.06 -15.92 -7.22
CA LYS A 39 3.76 -15.27 -6.10
C LYS A 39 3.84 -13.77 -6.36
N ILE A 40 3.65 -12.98 -5.31
CA ILE A 40 3.70 -11.54 -5.43
C ILE A 40 5.12 -11.12 -5.86
N VAL A 41 5.22 -10.39 -6.96
CA VAL A 41 6.43 -9.66 -7.36
C VAL A 41 6.11 -8.22 -7.05
N LEU A 42 6.65 -7.71 -5.94
CA LEU A 42 6.43 -6.32 -5.55
C LEU A 42 7.16 -5.44 -6.57
N PRO A 43 6.48 -4.56 -7.32
CA PRO A 43 7.17 -3.52 -8.07
C PRO A 43 7.88 -2.59 -7.07
N VAL A 44 9.09 -2.15 -7.42
CA VAL A 44 9.94 -1.26 -6.61
C VAL A 44 9.20 -0.01 -6.12
N GLU A 45 8.17 0.41 -6.85
CA GLU A 45 7.26 1.50 -6.54
C GLU A 45 6.55 1.34 -5.19
N ILE A 46 6.31 0.12 -4.70
CA ILE A 46 5.65 -0.08 -3.40
C ILE A 46 6.67 -0.09 -2.25
N GLU A 47 7.92 -0.46 -2.53
CA GLU A 47 8.99 -0.49 -1.53
C GLU A 47 9.59 0.90 -1.28
N ILE A 48 9.75 1.70 -2.34
CA ILE A 48 10.33 3.06 -2.25
C ILE A 48 9.27 4.15 -1.98
N GLY A 49 7.98 3.79 -1.97
CA GLY A 49 6.89 4.76 -2.11
C GLY A 49 6.80 5.21 -3.56
N SER A 50 5.63 5.08 -4.19
CA SER A 50 5.58 5.16 -5.66
C SER A 50 6.09 6.51 -6.17
N LEU A 51 6.74 6.53 -7.33
CA LEU A 51 7.14 7.78 -8.00
C LEU A 51 5.96 8.74 -8.15
N ARG A 52 4.73 8.22 -8.25
CA ARG A 52 3.49 8.99 -8.26
C ARG A 52 3.24 9.69 -6.92
N VAL A 53 3.44 9.01 -5.79
CA VAL A 53 3.31 9.59 -4.44
C VAL A 53 4.40 10.65 -4.19
N VAL A 54 5.64 10.37 -4.58
CA VAL A 54 6.74 11.34 -4.52
C VAL A 54 6.45 12.56 -5.38
N LEU A 55 5.91 12.35 -6.58
CA LEU A 55 5.53 13.43 -7.49
C LEU A 55 4.34 14.24 -6.96
N GLU A 56 3.33 13.59 -6.37
CA GLU A 56 2.18 14.26 -5.75
C GLU A 56 2.61 15.11 -4.55
N GLN A 57 3.58 14.66 -3.74
CA GLN A 57 4.17 15.49 -2.69
C GLN A 57 4.93 16.71 -3.24
N GLN A 58 5.72 16.54 -4.30
CA GLN A 58 6.41 17.65 -4.96
C GLN A 58 5.44 18.65 -5.59
N ILE A 59 4.41 18.18 -6.29
CA ILE A 59 3.38 19.05 -6.87
C ILE A 59 2.68 19.83 -5.76
N SER A 60 2.29 19.16 -4.67
CA SER A 60 1.71 19.82 -3.50
C SER A 60 2.65 20.87 -2.91
N GLU A 61 3.95 20.61 -2.75
CA GLU A 61 4.92 21.62 -2.26
C GLU A 61 5.07 22.81 -3.21
N THR A 62 4.96 22.58 -4.52
CA THR A 62 5.15 23.62 -5.54
C THR A 62 3.93 24.52 -5.69
N GLU A 63 2.72 24.02 -5.42
CA GLU A 63 1.46 24.81 -5.48
C GLU A 63 1.28 25.78 -4.30
N TRP A 64 2.00 25.57 -3.18
CA TRP A 64 1.96 26.43 -2.00
C TRP A 64 3.20 27.33 -1.83
N ALA A 65 4.08 27.42 -2.84
CA ALA A 65 5.23 28.33 -2.91
C ALA A 65 4.94 29.54 -3.80
#